data_AF-A0A0R3X8G7-F1
#
_entry.id   AF-A0A0R3X8G7-F1
#
_cell.length_a   1.000
_cell.length_b   1.000
_cell.length_c   1.000
_cell.angle_alpha   90.00
_cell.angle_beta   90.00
_cell.angle_gamma   90.00
#
_symmetry.space_group_name_H-M   'P 1'
#
loop_
_entity.id
_entity.type
_entity.pdbx_description
1 polymer ?
#
loop_
_entity_poly.entity_id
_entity_poly.type
_entity_poly.pdbx_seq_one_letter_code
_entity_poly.pdbx_strand_id
1 'polypeptide(L)'
;MDFISSAAERFTDFRQRVAYTGRELLERSRKWRSFSTKPPSNCDVVVTFERGTSENQIDWISNRLQARIPELIFTKTFHNGTQRLALYLTCSFNDLLKGAREVRLRKRLTSEFGGEMQEFCIEDCEEFEGFLDHEKFFTSSERQTIVRYYLMSLRAMAGDAWDDTIKFSQGQAISELIW
;
A
#
# COMPACT_ATOMS: atom_id res chain seq x y z
N MET A 1 34.11 57.39 8.29
CA MET A 1 32.99 56.80 9.06
C MET A 1 32.45 55.55 8.35
N ASP A 2 33.29 54.89 7.55
CA ASP A 2 32.80 54.07 6.43
C ASP A 2 32.95 52.56 6.67
N PHE A 3 33.83 52.17 7.60
CA PHE A 3 34.08 50.78 7.92
C PHE A 3 32.95 50.14 8.75
N ILE A 4 32.38 50.90 9.70
CA ILE A 4 31.28 50.42 10.56
C ILE A 4 29.99 50.27 9.74
N SER A 5 29.72 51.20 8.81
CA SER A 5 28.58 51.12 7.89
C SER A 5 28.69 49.90 6.97
N SER A 6 29.86 49.66 6.38
CA SER A 6 30.11 48.50 5.52
C SER A 6 30.00 47.16 6.28
N ALA A 7 30.46 47.11 7.52
CA ALA A 7 30.31 45.92 8.37
C ALA A 7 28.84 45.65 8.73
N ALA A 8 28.06 46.69 9.01
CA ALA A 8 26.63 46.58 9.29
C ALA A 8 25.85 46.06 8.07
N GLU A 9 26.13 46.58 6.88
CA GLU A 9 25.50 46.12 5.62
C GLU A 9 25.82 44.65 5.32
N ARG A 10 27.08 44.24 5.49
CA ARG A 10 27.49 42.83 5.31
C ARG A 10 26.81 41.90 6.31
N PHE A 11 26.61 42.36 7.54
CA PHE A 11 25.92 41.56 8.56
C PHE A 11 24.42 41.42 8.25
N THR A 12 23.79 42.47 7.70
CA THR A 12 22.39 42.40 7.24
C THR A 12 22.22 41.49 6.02
N ASP A 13 23.12 41.54 5.04
CA ASP A 13 23.12 40.63 3.87
C ASP A 13 23.30 39.18 4.31
N PHE A 14 24.25 38.92 5.20
CA PHE A 14 24.47 37.58 5.74
C PHE A 14 23.22 37.05 6.46
N ARG A 15 22.56 37.87 7.29
CA ARG A 15 21.29 37.50 7.94
C ARG A 15 20.18 37.21 6.95
N GLN A 16 20.03 38.02 5.90
CA GLN A 16 19.04 37.79 4.85
C GLN A 16 19.31 36.48 4.09
N ARG A 17 20.57 36.19 3.75
CA ARG A 17 20.98 34.96 3.07
C ARG A 17 20.76 33.72 3.92
N VAL A 18 21.10 33.77 5.21
CA VAL A 18 20.84 32.67 6.16
C VAL A 18 19.32 32.44 6.31
N ALA A 19 18.53 33.51 6.45
CA ALA A 19 17.07 33.41 6.56
C ALA A 19 16.43 32.86 5.28
N TYR A 20 16.88 33.31 4.10
CA TYR A 20 16.42 32.82 2.79
C TYR A 20 16.74 31.33 2.60
N THR A 21 17.98 30.92 2.88
CA THR A 21 18.41 29.52 2.78
C THR A 21 17.63 28.63 3.75
N GLY A 22 17.40 29.09 4.99
CA GLY A 22 16.59 28.39 5.97
C GLY A 22 15.13 28.23 5.52
N ARG A 23 14.54 29.27 4.94
CA ARG A 23 13.18 29.22 4.39
C ARG A 23 13.08 28.26 3.21
N GLU A 24 14.04 28.28 2.29
CA GLU A 24 14.07 27.37 1.13
C GLU A 24 14.19 25.91 1.56
N LEU A 25 15.04 25.62 2.56
CA LEU A 25 15.16 24.29 3.16
C LEU A 25 13.87 23.84 3.85
N LEU A 26 13.22 24.74 4.60
CA LEU A 26 11.93 24.45 5.24
C LEU A 26 10.82 24.22 4.20
N GLU A 27 10.77 25.00 3.13
CA GLU A 27 9.83 24.83 2.02
C GLU A 27 10.07 23.51 1.28
N ARG A 28 11.34 23.14 1.02
CA ARG A 28 11.71 21.81 0.49
C ARG A 28 11.27 20.69 1.43
N SER A 29 11.49 20.83 2.73
CA SER A 29 11.06 19.84 3.73
C SER A 29 9.53 19.72 3.85
N ARG A 30 8.79 20.83 3.70
CA ARG A 30 7.32 20.84 3.69
C ARG A 30 6.79 20.19 2.42
N LYS A 31 7.39 20.51 1.26
CA LYS A 31 7.07 19.86 -0.02
C LYS A 31 7.34 18.35 0.06
N TRP A 32 8.49 17.92 0.58
CA TRP A 32 8.81 16.51 0.81
C TRP A 32 7.81 15.81 1.75
N ARG A 33 7.45 16.45 2.87
CA ARG A 33 6.41 15.93 3.77
C ARG A 33 5.02 15.90 3.14
N SER A 34 4.71 16.82 2.22
CA SER A 34 3.44 16.83 1.48
C SER A 34 3.39 15.80 0.34
N PHE A 35 4.55 15.34 -0.15
CA PHE A 35 4.65 14.20 -1.07
C PHE A 35 4.56 12.86 -0.34
N SER A 36 4.95 12.82 0.93
CA SER A 36 4.76 11.68 1.81
C SER A 36 3.34 11.72 2.38
N THR A 37 2.35 11.33 1.58
CA THR A 37 1.06 10.90 2.15
C THR A 37 1.40 9.82 3.16
N LYS A 38 1.22 10.07 4.46
CA LYS A 38 1.38 9.02 5.47
C LYS A 38 0.54 7.84 4.98
N PRO A 39 1.16 6.68 4.69
CA PRO A 39 0.39 5.50 4.36
C PRO A 39 -0.61 5.26 5.50
N PRO A 40 -1.82 4.76 5.22
CA PRO A 40 -2.64 4.14 6.24
C PRO A 40 -1.75 3.19 7.05
N SER A 41 -1.86 3.22 8.38
CA SER A 41 -0.94 2.52 9.28
C SER A 41 -0.89 1.01 9.05
N ASN A 42 -1.90 0.44 8.38
CA ASN A 42 -2.04 -0.98 8.08
C ASN A 42 -2.23 -1.18 6.57
N CYS A 43 -1.15 -1.10 5.80
CA CYS A 43 -1.17 -1.36 4.35
C CYS A 43 -0.14 -2.42 4.01
N ASP A 44 -0.56 -3.43 3.24
CA ASP A 44 0.30 -4.50 2.75
C ASP A 44 0.67 -4.27 1.28
N VAL A 45 -0.30 -3.90 0.43
CA VAL A 45 -0.11 -3.67 -1.02
C VAL A 45 -0.73 -2.35 -1.44
N VAL A 46 -0.07 -1.62 -2.33
CA VAL A 46 -0.61 -0.39 -2.95
C VAL A 46 -0.81 -0.62 -4.43
N VAL A 47 -2.02 -0.36 -4.92
CA VAL A 47 -2.34 -0.29 -6.35
C VAL A 47 -2.40 1.18 -6.74
N THR A 48 -1.55 1.59 -7.67
CA THR A 48 -1.54 2.96 -8.21
C THR A 48 -2.06 2.96 -9.64
N PHE A 49 -3.04 3.80 -9.93
CA PHE A 49 -3.61 3.89 -11.28
C PHE A 49 -2.85 4.92 -12.12
N GLU A 50 -3.09 4.88 -13.43
CA GLU A 50 -2.55 5.86 -14.35
C GLU A 50 -3.03 7.28 -14.04
N ARG A 51 -2.25 8.27 -14.49
CA ARG A 51 -2.63 9.66 -14.33
C ARG A 51 -3.84 9.96 -15.22
N GLY A 52 -4.91 10.48 -14.62
CA GLY A 52 -6.13 10.84 -15.34
C GLY A 52 -7.23 9.78 -15.28
N THR A 53 -7.02 8.64 -14.61
CA THR A 53 -8.10 7.71 -14.28
C THR A 53 -9.18 8.45 -13.49
N SER A 54 -10.43 8.33 -13.94
CA SER A 54 -11.57 9.02 -13.33
C SER A 54 -11.98 8.42 -11.99
N GLU A 55 -12.61 9.20 -11.11
CA GLU A 55 -13.14 8.65 -9.85
C GLU A 55 -14.17 7.54 -10.08
N ASN A 56 -14.99 7.66 -11.13
CA ASN A 56 -15.98 6.64 -11.50
C ASN A 56 -15.32 5.28 -11.83
N GLN A 57 -14.17 5.30 -12.51
CA GLN A 57 -13.40 4.07 -12.79
C GLN A 57 -12.84 3.46 -11.50
N ILE A 58 -12.34 4.28 -10.59
CA ILE A 58 -11.87 3.79 -9.28
C ILE A 58 -13.03 3.23 -8.45
N ASP A 59 -14.20 3.87 -8.48
CA ASP A 59 -15.38 3.38 -7.78
C ASP A 59 -15.90 2.10 -8.42
N TRP A 60 -15.82 1.98 -9.75
CA TRP A 60 -16.13 0.74 -10.47
C TRP A 60 -15.31 -0.43 -9.93
N ILE A 61 -13.98 -0.32 -9.90
CA ILE A 61 -13.12 -1.42 -9.41
C ILE A 61 -13.31 -1.65 -7.91
N SER A 62 -13.47 -0.58 -7.13
CA SER A 62 -13.73 -0.66 -5.69
C SER A 62 -14.98 -1.48 -5.39
N ASN A 63 -16.07 -1.24 -6.13
CA ASN A 63 -17.32 -2.00 -5.98
C ASN A 63 -17.15 -3.49 -6.36
N ARG A 64 -16.33 -3.80 -7.38
CA ARG A 64 -16.06 -5.20 -7.76
C ARG A 64 -15.20 -5.92 -6.73
N LEU A 65 -14.18 -5.24 -6.20
CA LEU A 65 -13.37 -5.76 -5.10
C LEU A 65 -14.23 -6.09 -3.89
N GLN A 66 -15.08 -5.15 -3.43
CA GLN A 66 -15.97 -5.38 -2.29
C GLN A 66 -16.97 -6.51 -2.52
N ALA A 67 -17.55 -6.58 -3.72
CA ALA A 67 -18.58 -7.57 -4.03
C ALA A 67 -18.04 -8.99 -4.23
N ARG A 68 -16.79 -9.12 -4.70
CA ARG A 68 -16.26 -10.41 -5.18
C ARG A 68 -15.09 -10.93 -4.36
N ILE A 69 -14.36 -10.05 -3.68
CA ILE A 69 -13.20 -10.38 -2.85
C ILE A 69 -13.37 -9.68 -1.48
N PRO A 70 -14.36 -10.10 -0.68
CA PRO A 70 -14.68 -9.46 0.60
C PRO A 70 -13.53 -9.54 1.63
N GLU A 71 -12.56 -10.43 1.43
CA GLU A 71 -11.35 -10.55 2.24
C GLU A 71 -10.42 -9.35 2.13
N LEU A 72 -10.51 -8.59 1.02
CA LEU A 72 -9.68 -7.40 0.80
C LEU A 72 -10.35 -6.16 1.39
N ILE A 73 -9.65 -5.58 2.37
CA ILE A 73 -9.97 -4.27 2.93
C ILE A 73 -9.12 -3.24 2.20
N PHE A 74 -9.74 -2.13 1.79
CA PHE A 74 -8.99 -1.08 1.11
C PHE A 74 -9.39 0.33 1.49
N THR A 75 -8.44 1.25 1.32
CA THR A 75 -8.64 2.69 1.47
C THR A 75 -8.28 3.39 0.16
N LYS A 76 -9.23 4.14 -0.40
CA LYS A 76 -9.01 5.03 -1.56
C LYS A 76 -8.21 6.25 -1.10
N THR A 77 -7.18 6.61 -1.85
CA THR A 77 -6.33 7.76 -1.54
C THR A 77 -5.90 8.45 -2.83
N PHE A 78 -5.80 9.78 -2.79
CA PHE A 78 -5.23 10.55 -3.89
C PHE A 78 -3.81 11.00 -3.53
N HIS A 79 -2.85 10.67 -4.40
CA HIS A 79 -1.46 11.07 -4.26
C HIS A 79 -1.26 12.44 -4.93
N ASN A 80 -1.29 13.51 -4.13
CA ASN A 80 -1.11 14.87 -4.62
C ASN A 80 0.19 15.07 -5.41
N GLY A 81 1.26 14.36 -5.07
CA GLY A 81 2.54 14.48 -5.75
C GLY A 81 2.54 13.97 -7.18
N THR A 82 1.98 12.79 -7.39
CA THR A 82 1.95 12.11 -8.69
C THR A 82 0.66 12.38 -9.46
N GLN A 83 -0.32 13.03 -8.82
CA GLN A 83 -1.66 13.27 -9.35
C GLN A 83 -2.34 11.95 -9.77
N ARG A 84 -2.21 10.92 -8.93
CA ARG A 84 -2.74 9.57 -9.17
C ARG A 84 -3.68 9.17 -8.04
N LEU A 85 -4.70 8.41 -8.40
CA LEU A 85 -5.50 7.68 -7.42
C LEU A 85 -4.76 6.39 -7.07
N ALA A 86 -4.96 5.92 -5.84
CA ALA A 86 -4.40 4.69 -5.34
C ALA A 86 -5.38 3.97 -4.40
N LEU A 87 -5.31 2.65 -4.38
CA LEU A 87 -5.93 1.80 -3.36
C LEU A 87 -4.84 1.21 -2.47
N TYR A 88 -4.96 1.44 -1.18
CA TYR A 88 -4.13 0.81 -0.15
C TYR A 88 -4.89 -0.41 0.36
N LEU A 89 -4.31 -1.59 0.16
CA LEU A 89 -4.94 -2.89 0.39
C LEU A 89 -4.34 -3.58 1.63
N THR A 90 -5.20 -4.25 2.38
CA THR A 90 -4.83 -5.12 3.50
C THR A 90 -5.90 -6.19 3.71
N CYS A 91 -5.67 -7.11 4.64
CA CYS A 91 -6.62 -8.14 5.06
C CYS A 91 -6.70 -8.18 6.59
N SER A 92 -7.83 -8.67 7.10
CA SER A 92 -7.94 -9.04 8.52
C SER A 92 -7.01 -10.23 8.84
N PHE A 93 -6.66 -10.43 10.11
CA PHE A 93 -5.86 -11.59 10.50
C PHE A 93 -6.51 -12.92 10.10
N ASN A 94 -7.83 -13.05 10.28
CA ASN A 94 -8.58 -14.24 9.90
C ASN A 94 -8.52 -14.50 8.39
N ASP A 95 -8.60 -13.45 7.57
CA ASP A 95 -8.52 -13.60 6.12
C ASP A 95 -7.09 -13.86 5.63
N LEU A 96 -6.08 -13.43 6.39
CA LEU A 96 -4.69 -13.85 6.18
C LEU A 96 -4.50 -15.34 6.45
N LEU A 97 -5.10 -15.90 7.51
CA LEU A 97 -5.06 -17.35 7.76
C LEU A 97 -5.68 -18.15 6.60
N LYS A 98 -6.87 -17.74 6.13
CA LYS A 98 -7.51 -18.34 4.95
C LYS A 98 -6.58 -18.27 3.73
N GLY A 99 -6.03 -17.10 3.46
CA GLY A 99 -5.19 -16.88 2.29
C GLY A 99 -3.85 -17.61 2.37
N ALA A 100 -3.29 -17.78 3.57
CA ALA A 100 -2.09 -18.56 3.82
C ALA A 100 -2.25 -20.02 3.38
N ARG A 101 -3.44 -20.61 3.61
CA ARG A 101 -3.79 -21.93 3.10
C ARG A 101 -3.90 -21.95 1.58
N GLU A 102 -4.57 -20.97 0.98
CA GLU A 102 -4.74 -20.91 -0.49
C GLU A 102 -3.39 -20.77 -1.23
N VAL A 103 -2.43 -20.03 -0.65
CA VAL A 103 -1.08 -19.91 -1.22
C VAL A 103 -0.11 -21.02 -0.78
N ARG A 104 -0.59 -22.01 0.00
CA ARG A 104 0.21 -23.10 0.56
C ARG A 104 1.46 -22.61 1.29
N LEU A 105 1.28 -21.58 2.10
CA LEU A 105 2.36 -20.96 2.84
C LEU A 105 3.05 -21.99 3.73
N ARG A 106 4.38 -21.98 3.83
CA ARG A 106 5.10 -22.84 4.77
C ARG A 106 5.52 -22.06 6.00
N LYS A 107 5.23 -22.60 7.19
CA LYS A 107 5.62 -22.04 8.48
C LYS A 107 6.33 -23.08 9.33
N ARG A 108 7.08 -22.60 10.32
CA ARG A 108 7.82 -23.46 11.26
C ARG A 108 6.90 -23.92 12.37
N LEU A 109 6.88 -25.21 12.64
CA LEU A 109 6.22 -25.78 13.82
C LEU A 109 6.99 -25.39 15.09
N THR A 110 6.33 -25.36 16.24
CA THR A 110 7.01 -25.17 17.52
C THR A 110 7.95 -26.36 17.81
N SER A 111 8.90 -26.16 18.72
CA SER A 111 9.90 -27.19 19.05
C SER A 111 9.32 -28.47 19.64
N GLU A 112 8.15 -28.40 20.29
CA GLU A 112 7.37 -29.53 20.79
C GLU A 112 6.83 -30.43 19.65
N PHE A 113 6.59 -29.86 18.47
CA PHE A 113 6.20 -30.58 17.25
C PHE A 113 7.38 -30.73 16.26
N GLY A 114 8.62 -30.73 16.75
CA GLY A 114 9.82 -31.04 15.96
C GLY A 114 10.47 -29.86 15.25
N GLY A 115 9.86 -28.66 15.23
CA GLY A 115 10.51 -27.44 14.77
C GLY A 115 10.71 -27.34 13.24
N GLU A 116 10.09 -28.22 12.46
CA GLU A 116 10.30 -28.29 11.00
C GLU A 116 9.43 -27.28 10.22
N MET A 117 9.78 -27.05 8.95
CA MET A 117 8.99 -26.21 8.06
C MET A 117 7.89 -27.04 7.41
N GLN A 118 6.62 -26.78 7.74
CA GLN A 118 5.45 -27.48 7.23
C GLN A 118 4.53 -26.54 6.46
N GLU A 119 3.72 -27.08 5.53
CA GLU A 119 2.63 -26.33 4.91
C GLU A 119 1.61 -25.93 5.99
N PHE A 120 1.18 -24.67 5.96
CA PHE A 120 0.30 -24.09 6.95
C PHE A 120 -1.09 -24.73 6.88
N CYS A 121 -1.55 -25.21 8.04
CA CYS A 121 -2.86 -25.78 8.26
C CYS A 121 -3.64 -24.86 9.20
N ILE A 122 -4.87 -24.50 8.86
CA ILE A 122 -5.68 -23.60 9.71
C ILE A 122 -6.17 -24.36 10.95
N GLU A 123 -6.49 -25.64 10.77
CA GLU A 123 -7.01 -26.52 11.80
C GLU A 123 -6.01 -26.73 12.95
N ASP A 124 -4.71 -26.80 12.61
CA ASP A 124 -3.61 -27.02 13.55
C ASP A 124 -2.73 -25.76 13.73
N CYS A 125 -3.33 -24.58 13.59
CA CYS A 125 -2.59 -23.31 13.54
C CYS A 125 -1.80 -23.00 14.84
N GLU A 126 -2.27 -23.50 15.98
CA GLU A 126 -1.62 -23.35 17.30
C GLU A 126 -0.26 -24.05 17.39
N GLU A 127 -0.01 -25.04 16.53
CA GLU A 127 1.26 -25.79 16.48
C GLU A 127 2.39 -25.00 15.80
N PHE A 128 2.09 -23.87 15.15
CA PHE A 128 3.08 -23.06 14.46
C PHE A 128 3.67 -21.98 15.35
N GLU A 129 4.98 -21.74 15.18
CA GLU A 129 5.70 -20.72 15.95
C GLU A 129 5.07 -19.34 15.81
N GLY A 130 4.91 -18.66 16.95
CA GLY A 130 4.42 -17.29 16.99
C GLY A 130 2.91 -17.12 16.75
N PHE A 131 2.14 -18.21 16.68
CA PHE A 131 0.68 -18.12 16.44
C PHE A 131 -0.04 -17.26 17.49
N LEU A 132 0.36 -17.34 18.76
CA LEU A 132 -0.23 -16.53 19.84
C LEU A 132 0.04 -15.01 19.70
N ASP A 133 1.04 -14.61 18.93
CA ASP A 133 1.35 -13.20 18.63
C ASP A 133 0.83 -12.86 17.22
N HIS A 134 -0.46 -12.52 17.11
CA HIS A 134 -1.11 -12.23 15.83
C HIS A 134 -0.43 -11.12 15.02
N GLU A 135 0.26 -10.18 15.67
CA GLU A 135 0.96 -9.09 15.00
C GLU A 135 2.24 -9.56 14.31
N LYS A 136 2.90 -10.58 14.87
CA LYS A 136 4.18 -11.11 14.36
C LYS A 136 4.07 -12.44 13.64
N PHE A 137 2.93 -13.12 13.76
CA PHE A 137 2.74 -14.44 13.15
C PHE A 137 3.01 -14.40 11.64
N PHE A 138 2.47 -13.40 10.95
CA PHE A 138 2.75 -13.17 9.53
C PHE A 138 3.82 -12.11 9.33
N THR A 139 4.88 -12.45 8.61
CA THR A 139 5.86 -11.47 8.14
C THR A 139 5.23 -10.56 7.08
N SER A 140 5.80 -9.37 6.87
CA SER A 140 5.32 -8.44 5.83
C SER A 140 5.31 -9.07 4.43
N SER A 141 6.28 -9.94 4.12
CA SER A 141 6.35 -10.64 2.84
C SER A 141 5.22 -11.66 2.66
N GLU A 142 4.89 -12.41 3.72
CA GLU A 142 3.76 -13.34 3.72
C GLU A 142 2.43 -12.61 3.55
N ARG A 143 2.23 -11.51 4.30
CA ARG A 143 1.04 -10.65 4.17
C ARG A 143 0.89 -10.11 2.76
N GLN A 144 1.96 -9.59 2.17
CA GLN A 144 1.98 -9.09 0.79
C GLN A 144 1.64 -10.18 -0.23
N THR A 145 2.18 -11.39 -0.03
CA THR A 145 1.91 -12.54 -0.91
C THR A 145 0.43 -12.90 -0.90
N ILE A 146 -0.18 -12.96 0.29
CA ILE A 146 -1.59 -13.28 0.47
C ILE A 146 -2.49 -12.17 -0.10
N VAL A 147 -2.24 -10.91 0.24
CA VAL A 147 -3.03 -9.76 -0.26
C VAL A 147 -2.92 -9.66 -1.77
N ARG A 148 -1.73 -9.90 -2.35
CA ARG A 148 -1.56 -9.97 -3.79
C ARG A 148 -2.32 -11.13 -4.41
N TYR A 149 -2.35 -12.30 -3.78
CA TYR A 149 -3.14 -13.44 -4.25
C TYR A 149 -4.62 -13.07 -4.39
N TYR A 150 -5.22 -12.50 -3.35
CA TYR A 150 -6.62 -12.05 -3.39
C TYR A 150 -6.87 -10.98 -4.46
N LEU A 151 -5.94 -10.01 -4.61
CA LEU A 151 -6.08 -8.99 -5.64
C LEU A 151 -6.05 -9.61 -7.04
N MET A 152 -5.14 -10.56 -7.26
CA MET A 152 -4.94 -11.24 -8.53
C MET A 152 -5.99 -12.32 -8.81
N SER A 153 -6.82 -12.70 -7.83
CA SER A 153 -7.95 -13.63 -8.02
C SER A 153 -9.21 -12.92 -8.50
N LEU A 154 -9.23 -11.59 -8.60
CA LEU A 154 -10.35 -10.87 -9.18
C LEU A 154 -10.55 -11.25 -10.66
N ARG A 155 -11.74 -11.73 -10.98
CA ARG A 155 -12.13 -12.15 -12.35
C ARG A 155 -13.28 -11.29 -12.85
N ALA A 156 -13.27 -11.02 -14.15
CA ALA A 156 -14.36 -10.35 -14.84
C ALA A 156 -15.58 -11.26 -14.97
N MET A 157 -16.75 -10.65 -14.84
CA MET A 157 -18.06 -11.27 -15.08
C MET A 157 -18.66 -10.71 -16.38
N ALA A 158 -19.73 -11.34 -16.87
CA ALA A 158 -20.43 -10.88 -18.06
C ALA A 158 -20.89 -9.41 -17.89
N GLY A 159 -20.55 -8.56 -18.86
CA GLY A 159 -20.90 -7.14 -18.85
C GLY A 159 -19.91 -6.23 -18.10
N ASP A 160 -18.83 -6.76 -17.52
CA ASP A 160 -17.77 -5.92 -16.98
C ASP A 160 -17.02 -5.20 -18.10
N ALA A 161 -16.90 -3.88 -17.95
CA ALA A 161 -16.12 -3.00 -18.79
C ALA A 161 -15.50 -1.91 -17.92
N TRP A 162 -14.23 -1.59 -18.16
CA TRP A 162 -13.53 -0.53 -17.45
C TRP A 162 -13.91 0.85 -17.98
N ASP A 163 -14.08 0.93 -19.30
CA ASP A 163 -14.60 2.07 -20.04
C ASP A 163 -15.24 1.57 -21.36
N ASP A 164 -15.59 2.48 -22.27
CA ASP A 164 -16.19 2.15 -23.56
C ASP A 164 -15.25 1.33 -24.47
N THR A 165 -13.93 1.37 -24.20
CA THR A 165 -12.87 0.74 -25.01
C THR A 165 -12.46 -0.61 -24.44
N ILE A 166 -12.27 -0.70 -23.13
CA ILE A 166 -11.76 -1.89 -22.45
C ILE A 166 -12.94 -2.72 -21.92
N LYS A 167 -13.25 -3.79 -22.65
CA LYS A 167 -14.27 -4.79 -22.28
C LYS A 167 -13.59 -6.10 -21.91
N PHE A 168 -14.10 -6.77 -20.89
CA PHE A 168 -13.53 -8.02 -20.41
C PHE A 168 -14.31 -9.23 -20.89
N SER A 169 -13.60 -10.31 -21.20
CA SER A 169 -14.23 -11.62 -21.36
C SER A 169 -14.57 -12.20 -19.99
N GLN A 170 -15.64 -13.02 -19.91
CA GLN A 170 -15.99 -13.70 -18.67
C GLN A 170 -14.81 -14.57 -18.19
N GLY A 171 -14.44 -14.44 -16.92
CA GLY A 171 -13.31 -15.16 -16.32
C GLY A 171 -11.94 -14.56 -16.63
N GLN A 172 -11.84 -13.46 -17.38
CA GLN A 172 -10.56 -12.78 -17.59
C GLN A 172 -10.05 -12.14 -16.29
N ALA A 173 -8.73 -12.15 -16.06
CA ALA A 173 -8.14 -11.43 -14.94
C ALA A 173 -8.25 -9.92 -15.17
N ILE A 174 -8.77 -9.20 -14.18
CA ILE A 174 -8.96 -7.75 -14.28
C ILE A 174 -7.63 -6.99 -14.18
N SER A 175 -6.66 -7.55 -13.44
CA SER A 175 -5.35 -6.93 -13.21
C SER A 175 -4.52 -6.73 -14.47
N GLU A 176 -4.70 -7.55 -15.52
CA GLU A 176 -3.86 -7.51 -16.73
C GLU A 176 -3.99 -6.20 -17.52
N LEU A 177 -5.06 -5.43 -17.32
CA LEU A 177 -5.41 -4.28 -18.17
C LEU A 177 -5.56 -2.95 -17.43
N ILE A 178 -5.47 -2.92 -16.10
CA ILE A 178 -5.84 -1.72 -15.32
C ILE A 178 -4.67 -1.14 -14.52
N TRP A 179 -3.75 -1.95 -13.99
CA TRP A 179 -2.64 -1.47 -13.14
C TRP A 179 -1.36 -2.28 -13.29
#